data_AF-A0A9X2E0M6-F1
#
_entry.id   AF-A0A9X2E0M6-F1
#
_cell.length_a   1.000
_cell.length_b   1.000
_cell.length_c   1.000
_cell.angle_alpha   90.00
_cell.angle_beta   90.00
_cell.angle_gamma   90.00
#
_symmetry.space_group_name_H-M   'P 1'
#
loop_
_entity.id
_entity.type
_entity.pdbx_description
1 polymer ?
#
loop_
_entity_poly.entity_id
_entity_poly.type
_entity_poly.pdbx_seq_one_letter_code
_entity_poly.pdbx_strand_id
1 'polypeptide(L)' 'MIPTRANAQPGLACYARHAGETAFRATRLLALTLSGNRIHELAHFPPEHVFSRFGLPPVHPDRP' A
#
# COMPACT_ATOMS: atom_id res chain seq x y z
N MET A 1 0.30 -5.86 -4.67
CA MET A 1 -0.38 -4.80 -3.88
C MET A 1 -1.45 -5.46 -3.02
N ILE A 2 -1.72 -4.93 -1.83
CA ILE A 2 -2.69 -5.50 -0.87
C ILE A 2 -3.74 -4.43 -0.53
N PRO A 3 -5.04 -4.72 -0.65
CA PRO A 3 -6.09 -3.80 -0.21
C PRO A 3 -6.00 -3.49 1.28
N THR A 4 -6.25 -2.23 1.64
CA THR A 4 -6.38 -1.76 3.02
C THR A 4 -7.44 -0.66 3.09
N ARG A 5 -7.68 -0.09 4.28
CA ARG A 5 -8.54 1.08 4.49
C ARG A 5 -7.77 2.18 5.20
N ALA A 6 -7.79 3.39 4.64
CA ALA A 6 -7.20 4.60 5.21
C ALA A 6 -8.29 5.64 5.42
N ASN A 7 -8.49 6.10 6.66
CA ASN A 7 -9.52 7.11 6.99
C ASN A 7 -10.92 6.76 6.44
N ALA A 8 -11.36 5.51 6.62
CA ALA A 8 -12.58 4.92 6.04
C ALA A 8 -12.64 4.83 4.50
N GLN A 9 -11.69 5.43 3.78
CA GLN A 9 -11.56 5.33 2.33
C GLN A 9 -10.79 4.07 1.91
N PRO A 10 -11.00 3.57 0.67
CA PRO A 10 -10.19 2.50 0.11
C PRO A 10 -8.71 2.89 0.05
N GLY A 11 -7.82 1.94 0.34
CA GLY A 11 -6.39 2.13 0.19
C GLY A 11 -5.68 0.90 -0.35
N LEU A 12 -4.44 1.09 -0.79
CA LEU A 12 -3.56 0.05 -1.29
C LEU A 12 -2.21 0.14 -0.60
N ALA A 13 -1.80 -0.94 0.05
CA ALA A 13 -0.41 -1.16 0.45
C ALA A 13 0.36 -1.66 -0.76
N CYS A 14 1.33 -0.87 -1.21
CA CYS A 14 2.15 -1.19 -2.36
C CYS A 14 3.49 -1.76 -1.91
N TYR A 15 3.85 -2.87 -2.55
CA TYR A 15 5.14 -3.50 -2.40
C TYR A 15 5.72 -3.75 -3.78
N ALA A 16 7.03 -3.61 -3.91
CA ALA A 16 7.77 -3.92 -5.14
C ALA A 16 8.94 -4.85 -4.81
N ARG A 17 9.39 -5.61 -5.80
CA ARG A 17 10.53 -6.50 -5.69
C ARG A 17 11.54 -6.09 -6.74
N HIS A 18 12.78 -5.81 -6.33
CA HIS A 18 13.84 -5.51 -7.29
C HIS A 18 14.30 -6.78 -8.00
N ALA A 19 14.92 -6.62 -9.18
CA ALA A 19 15.48 -7.74 -9.92
C ALA A 19 16.52 -8.49 -9.05
N GLY A 20 16.37 -9.81 -8.93
CA GLY A 20 17.24 -10.66 -8.11
C GLY A 20 16.86 -10.76 -6.63
N GLU A 21 15.89 -9.98 -6.14
CA GLU A 21 15.36 -10.17 -4.78
C GLU A 21 14.24 -11.23 -4.77
N THR A 22 14.06 -11.88 -3.62
CA THR A 22 13.00 -12.89 -3.40
C THR A 22 11.79 -12.34 -2.65
N ALA A 23 11.92 -11.19 -1.99
CA ALA A 23 10.88 -10.60 -1.16
C ALA A 23 10.36 -9.28 -1.72
N PHE A 24 9.09 -8.98 -1.47
CA PHE A 24 8.50 -7.70 -1.82
C PHE A 24 8.69 -6.71 -0.68
N ARG A 25 9.29 -5.55 -0.95
CA ARG A 25 9.49 -4.46 0.02
C ARG A 25 8.43 -3.39 -0.13
N ALA A 26 7.98 -2.84 1.00
CA ALA A 26 7.02 -1.76 1.02
C ALA A 26 7.56 -0.54 0.28
N THR A 27 6.73 0.09 -0.56
CA THR A 27 7.12 1.27 -1.33
C THR A 27 6.23 2.48 -1.08
N ARG A 28 4.94 2.28 -0.83
CA ARG A 28 3.98 3.35 -0.51
C ARG A 28 2.66 2.80 0.00
N LEU A 29 1.93 3.63 0.73
CA LEU A 29 0.49 3.47 0.92
C LEU A 29 -0.23 4.47 0.03
N LEU A 30 -1.17 4.01 -0.78
CA LEU A 30 -2.10 4.87 -1.51
C LEU A 30 -3.44 4.92 -0.77
N ALA A 31 -3.95 6.12 -0.51
CA ALA A 31 -5.35 6.34 -0.15
C ALA A 31 -6.10 6.85 -1.38
N LEU A 32 -7.27 6.26 -1.65
CA LEU A 32 -8.12 6.60 -2.79
C LEU A 32 -9.29 7.44 -2.30
N THR A 33 -9.47 8.64 -2.82
CA THR A 33 -10.73 9.37 -2.66
C THR A 33 -11.63 9.00 -3.85
N LEU A 34 -12.82 8.49 -3.57
CA LEU A 34 -13.79 8.13 -4.61
C LEU A 34 -14.87 9.22 -4.76
N SER A 35 -15.32 9.43 -6.00
CA SER A 35 -16.53 10.19 -6.33
C SER A 35 -17.42 9.31 -7.21
N GLY A 36 -18.52 8.82 -6.63
CA GLY A 36 -19.32 7.75 -7.24
C GLY A 36 -18.48 6.51 -7.52
N ASN A 37 -18.50 6.01 -8.76
CA ASN A 37 -17.74 4.84 -9.19
C ASN A 37 -16.40 5.20 -9.86
N ARG A 38 -15.83 6.37 -9.54
CA ARG A 38 -14.57 6.86 -10.11
C ARG A 38 -13.60 7.26 -9.02
N ILE A 39 -12.30 7.10 -9.29
CA ILE A 39 -11.23 7.65 -8.46
C ILE A 39 -11.16 9.15 -8.74
N HIS A 40 -11.30 9.95 -7.68
CA HIS A 40 -11.19 11.40 -7.74
C HIS A 40 -9.78 11.88 -7.37
N GLU A 41 -9.16 11.24 -6.38
CA GLU A 41 -7.85 11.61 -5.87
C GLU A 41 -7.04 10.39 -5.44
N LEU A 42 -5.71 10.53 -5.49
CA LEU A 42 -4.71 9.58 -5.03
C LEU A 42 -3.74 10.30 -4.11
N ALA A 43 -3.77 9.97 -2.82
CA ALA A 43 -2.78 10.45 -1.85
C ALA A 43 -1.74 9.36 -1.59
N HIS A 44 -0.46 9.70 -1.72
CA HIS A 44 0.66 8.80 -1.46
C HIS A 44 1.30 9.12 -0.10
N PHE A 45 1.60 8.07 0.65
CA PHE A 45 2.31 8.15 1.92
C PHE A 45 3.52 7.21 1.94
N PRO A 46 4.70 7.69 2.37
CA PRO A 46 5.89 6.86 2.52
C PRO A 46 5.70 5.77 3.59
N PRO A 47 6.19 4.53 3.38
CA PRO A 47 5.97 3.41 4.28
C PRO A 47 6.38 3.64 5.73
N GLU A 48 7.53 4.28 5.92
CA GLU A 48 8.16 4.56 7.21
C GLU A 48 7.26 5.37 8.17
N HIS A 49 6.33 6.15 7.61
CA HIS A 49 5.43 6.99 8.41
C HIS A 49 4.10 6.31 8.75
N VAL A 50 3.67 5.31 7.97
CA VAL A 50 2.27 4.82 8.03
C VAL A 50 2.12 3.31 8.18
N PHE A 51 3.02 2.46 7.69
CA PHE A 51 2.75 1.02 7.62
C PHE A 51 2.50 0.37 8.99
N SER A 52 3.29 0.73 10.00
CA SER A 52 3.12 0.21 11.36
C SER A 52 1.75 0.55 11.97
N ARG A 53 1.22 1.75 11.68
CA ARG A 53 -0.10 2.19 12.16
C ARG A 53 -1.25 1.41 11.54
N PHE A 54 -1.01 0.80 10.37
CA PHE A 54 -1.98 -0.01 9.64
C PHE A 54 -1.75 -1.52 9.86
N GLY A 55 -0.81 -1.91 10.72
CA GLY A 55 -0.44 -3.32 10.92
C GLY A 55 0.16 -3.99 9.68
N LEU A 56 0.68 -3.19 8.74
CA LEU A 56 1.25 -3.68 7.50
C LEU A 56 2.76 -3.95 7.69
N PRO A 57 3.28 -5.12 7.25
CA PRO A 57 4.71 -5.42 7.38
C PRO A 57 5.55 -4.61 6.39
N PRO A 58 6.83 -4.31 6.68
CA PRO A 58 7.73 -3.63 5.73
C PRO A 58 8.20 -4.56 4.59
N VAL A 59 8.08 -5.87 4.79
CA VAL A 59 8.43 -6.91 3.83
C VAL A 59 7.26 -7.87 3.73
N HIS A 60 6.81 -8.13 2.52
CA HIS A 60 5.81 -9.14 2.24
C HIS A 60 6.48 -10.34 1.56
N PRO A 61 6.24 -11.58 2.05
CA PRO A 61 6.77 -12.75 1.39
C PRO A 61 6.20 -12.87 -0.02
N ASP A 62 7.00 -13.38 -0.95
CA ASP A 62 6.43 -13.92 -2.17
C ASP A 62 5.56 -15.12 -1.77
N ARG A 63 4.32 -15.18 -2.25
CA ARG A 63 3.52 -16.38 -2.04
C ARG A 63 4.07 -17.41 -3.04
N PRO A 64 4.47 -18.62 -2.62
CA PRO A 64 4.80 -19.68 -3.57
C PRO A 64 3.59 -20.03 -4.45
#